data_AF-A0A0C9U6J1-F1
#
_entry.id   AF-A0A0C9U6J1-F1
#
_cell.length_a   1.000
_cell.length_b   1.000
_cell.length_c   1.000
_cell.angle_alpha   90.00
_cell.angle_beta   90.00
_cell.angle_gamma   90.00
#
_symmetry.space_group_name_H-M   'P 1'
#
loop_
_entity.id
_entity.type
_entity.pdbx_description
1 polymer ?
#
loop_
_entity_poly.entity_id
_entity_poly.type
_entity_poly.pdbx_seq_one_letter_code
_entity_poly.pdbx_strand_id
1 'polypeptide(L)'
;LIIDYATLHRTLPSTQALLAQQQQDYQTVVSACMAVEGCIGITVWDYTDKYSWVPSTFSGQGAACPWDENLGIKPAYNGILAGFSTPQ
;
A
#
# COMPACT_ATOMS: atom_id res chain seq x y z
N LEU A 1 -1.13 7.70 -10.34
CA LEU A 1 -1.96 6.64 -9.70
C LEU A 1 -1.97 6.88 -8.19
N ILE A 2 -3.11 6.79 -7.50
CA ILE A 2 -3.19 6.91 -6.04
C ILE A 2 -3.33 5.50 -5.46
N ILE A 3 -2.36 5.01 -4.68
CA ILE A 3 -2.38 3.61 -4.24
C ILE A 3 -3.48 3.36 -3.20
N ASP A 4 -3.74 4.29 -2.28
CA ASP A 4 -4.71 4.02 -1.19
C ASP A 4 -6.18 4.04 -1.65
N TYR A 5 -6.48 4.61 -2.83
CA TYR A 5 -7.80 4.47 -3.47
C TYR A 5 -7.97 3.07 -4.10
N ALA A 6 -6.86 2.43 -4.44
CA ALA A 6 -6.80 1.12 -5.05
C ALA A 6 -6.35 0.09 -3.99
N THR A 7 -7.32 -0.39 -3.22
CA THR A 7 -7.32 -1.78 -2.73
C THR A 7 -6.50 -2.11 -1.49
N LEU A 8 -6.63 -1.43 -0.34
CA LEU A 8 -5.89 -1.83 0.88
C LEU A 8 -6.66 -1.76 2.20
N HIS A 9 -7.99 -1.72 2.16
CA HIS A 9 -8.80 -1.68 3.38
C HIS A 9 -8.97 -3.11 3.93
N ARG A 10 -8.13 -3.48 4.89
CA ARG A 10 -8.10 -4.83 5.47
C ARG A 10 -8.96 -4.87 6.71
N THR A 11 -9.77 -5.92 6.86
CA THR A 11 -10.49 -6.18 8.11
C THR A 11 -9.49 -6.29 9.25
N LEU A 12 -9.70 -5.51 10.30
CA LEU A 12 -8.87 -5.56 11.50
C LEU A 12 -9.29 -6.74 12.41
N PRO A 13 -8.35 -7.34 13.16
CA PRO A 13 -6.92 -7.02 13.20
C PRO A 13 -6.19 -7.54 11.95
N SER A 14 -5.14 -6.81 11.54
CA SER A 14 -4.28 -7.25 10.44
C SER A 14 -3.55 -8.55 10.82
N THR A 15 -3.45 -9.48 9.87
CA THR A 15 -2.75 -10.76 10.04
C THR A 15 -1.55 -10.83 9.10
N GLN A 16 -0.62 -11.76 9.34
CA GLN A 16 0.53 -11.95 8.46
C GLN A 16 0.13 -12.24 7.01
N ALA A 17 -0.94 -13.02 6.80
CA ALA A 17 -1.48 -13.29 5.47
C ALA A 17 -2.02 -12.01 4.81
N LEU A 18 -2.67 -11.14 5.60
CA LEU A 18 -3.17 -9.87 5.09
C LEU A 18 -2.01 -8.92 4.71
N LEU A 19 -0.96 -8.85 5.53
CA LEU A 19 0.23 -8.04 5.24
C LEU A 19 1.01 -8.57 4.04
N ALA A 20 1.11 -9.89 3.87
CA ALA A 20 1.77 -10.50 2.71
C ALA A 20 1.02 -10.20 1.41
N GLN A 21 -0.31 -10.26 1.43
CA GLN A 21 -1.09 -9.85 0.26
C GLN A 21 -0.99 -8.34 0.03
N GLN A 22 -0.98 -7.50 1.08
CA GLN A 22 -0.80 -6.06 0.94
C GLN A 22 0.53 -5.74 0.23
N GLN A 23 1.60 -6.46 0.54
CA GLN A 23 2.88 -6.36 -0.16
C GLN A 23 2.72 -6.64 -1.67
N GLN A 24 2.02 -7.71 -2.04
CA GLN A 24 1.77 -8.06 -3.45
C GLN A 24 0.93 -7.00 -4.17
N ASP A 25 -0.06 -6.44 -3.47
CA ASP A 25 -0.94 -5.41 -4.02
C ASP A 25 -0.14 -4.12 -4.33
N TYR A 26 0.69 -3.65 -3.37
CA TYR A 26 1.60 -2.52 -3.60
C TYR A 26 2.57 -2.79 -4.76
N GLN A 27 3.17 -3.98 -4.80
CA GLN A 27 4.07 -4.36 -5.89
C GLN A 27 3.36 -4.31 -7.24
N THR A 28 2.15 -4.88 -7.33
CA THR A 28 1.36 -4.93 -8.57
C THR A 28 1.05 -3.54 -9.09
N VAL A 29 0.59 -2.63 -8.21
CA VAL A 29 0.24 -1.26 -8.57
C VAL A 29 1.47 -0.48 -9.05
N VAL A 30 2.61 -0.64 -8.37
CA VAL A 30 3.86 0.01 -8.76
C VAL A 30 4.39 -0.55 -10.08
N SER A 31 4.46 -1.88 -10.23
CA SER A 31 4.86 -2.53 -11.48
C SER A 31 3.95 -2.13 -12.66
N ALA A 32 2.64 -1.95 -12.43
CA ALA A 32 1.71 -1.51 -13.46
C ALA A 32 2.01 -0.08 -13.93
N CYS A 33 2.34 0.84 -13.02
CA CYS A 33 2.79 2.18 -13.42
C CYS A 33 4.12 2.10 -14.20
N MET A 34 5.07 1.28 -13.74
CA MET A 34 6.34 1.07 -14.44
C MET A 34 6.13 0.51 -15.84
N ALA A 35 5.10 -0.29 -16.11
CA ALA A 35 4.83 -0.84 -17.45
C ALA A 35 4.17 0.16 -18.42
N VAL A 36 3.82 1.37 -17.98
CA VAL A 36 3.11 2.38 -18.79
C VAL A 36 3.98 3.61 -18.99
N GLU A 37 4.41 3.87 -20.22
CA GLU A 37 5.27 5.01 -20.57
C GLU A 37 4.70 6.37 -20.10
N GLY A 38 3.37 6.52 -20.14
CA GLY A 38 2.68 7.73 -19.67
C GLY A 38 2.55 7.86 -18.14
N CYS A 39 2.94 6.85 -17.36
CA CYS A 39 2.84 6.91 -15.90
C CYS A 39 4.07 7.59 -15.30
N ILE A 40 3.94 8.88 -14.99
CA ILE A 40 5.06 9.69 -14.48
C ILE A 40 5.29 9.54 -12.96
N GLY A 41 4.41 8.85 -12.25
CA GLY A 41 4.54 8.70 -10.82
C GLY A 41 3.31 8.21 -10.08
N ILE A 42 3.53 7.99 -8.80
CA ILE A 42 2.57 7.40 -7.86
C ILE A 42 2.56 8.23 -6.58
N THR A 43 1.39 8.39 -5.98
CA THR A 43 1.22 9.07 -4.70
C THR A 43 0.44 8.17 -3.75
N VAL A 44 0.88 8.09 -2.50
CA VAL A 44 0.13 7.45 -1.41
C VAL A 44 -0.70 8.50 -0.68
N TRP A 45 -1.85 8.12 -0.12
CA TRP A 45 -2.75 9.04 0.58
C TRP A 45 -2.43 9.02 2.08
N ASP A 46 -1.34 9.73 2.40
CA ASP A 46 -0.54 9.56 3.61
C ASP A 46 0.32 8.27 3.57
N TYR A 47 1.36 8.22 4.40
CA TYR A 47 2.33 7.13 4.40
C TYR A 47 2.26 6.26 5.66
N THR A 48 1.58 6.72 6.73
CA THR A 48 1.45 5.98 8.00
C THR A 48 0.01 5.73 8.38
N ASP A 49 -0.25 4.55 8.95
CA ASP A 49 -1.55 4.16 9.49
C ASP A 49 -2.03 5.12 10.60
N LYS A 50 -1.11 5.85 11.25
CA LYS A 50 -1.42 6.82 12.31
C LYS A 50 -2.36 7.94 11.87
N TYR A 51 -2.24 8.37 10.61
CA TYR A 51 -3.01 9.48 10.06
C TYR A 51 -3.91 9.06 8.90
N SER A 52 -4.00 7.75 8.64
CA SER A 52 -4.83 7.21 7.59
C SER A 52 -6.31 7.53 7.83
N TRP A 53 -6.97 8.02 6.78
CA TRP A 53 -8.41 8.26 6.76
C TRP A 53 -9.25 6.96 6.79
N VAL A 54 -8.64 5.81 6.47
CA VAL A 54 -9.35 4.54 6.25
C VAL A 54 -10.23 4.12 7.43
N PRO A 55 -9.77 4.09 8.69
CA PRO A 55 -10.62 3.65 9.81
C PRO A 55 -11.83 4.55 10.07
N SER A 56 -11.74 5.83 9.70
CA SER A 56 -12.84 6.79 9.86
C SER A 56 -13.93 6.64 8.79
N THR A 57 -13.57 6.11 7.61
CA THR A 57 -14.48 5.94 6.48
C THR A 57 -15.02 4.52 6.37
N PHE A 58 -14.17 3.52 6.63
CA PHE A 58 -14.47 2.11 6.48
C PHE A 58 -14.40 1.42 7.85
N SER A 59 -15.55 1.34 8.52
CA SER A 59 -15.66 0.75 9.86
C SER A 59 -15.10 -0.69 9.88
N GLY A 60 -14.21 -0.96 10.84
CA GLY A 60 -13.56 -2.26 11.00
C GLY A 60 -12.40 -2.52 10.02
N GLN A 61 -12.02 -1.53 9.21
CA GLN A 61 -10.91 -1.64 8.26
C GLN A 61 -9.81 -0.63 8.58
N GLY A 62 -8.57 -0.96 8.22
CA GLY A 62 -7.41 -0.12 8.49
C GLY A 62 -6.12 -0.77 8.01
N ALA A 63 -5.00 -0.38 8.64
CA ALA A 63 -3.67 -0.88 8.32
C ALA A 63 -3.33 -0.78 6.82
N ALA A 64 -3.74 0.31 6.17
CA ALA A 64 -3.66 0.46 4.71
C ALA A 64 -2.30 0.95 4.22
N CYS A 65 -1.55 1.69 5.03
CA CYS A 65 -0.33 2.39 4.61
C CYS A 65 0.92 1.50 4.72
N PRO A 66 2.07 1.90 4.12
CA PRO A 66 3.30 1.11 4.22
C PRO A 66 4.03 1.25 5.57
N TRP A 67 3.64 2.20 6.41
CA TRP A 67 4.08 2.33 7.80
C TRP A 67 2.91 2.13 8.76
N ASP A 68 3.17 1.46 9.88
CA ASP A 68 2.19 1.29 10.97
C ASP A 68 2.00 2.58 11.79
N GLU A 69 1.12 2.54 12.81
CA GLU A 69 0.85 3.69 13.66
C GLU A 69 2.04 4.15 14.53
N ASN A 70 3.05 3.28 14.69
CA ASN A 70 4.29 3.53 15.44
C ASN A 70 5.45 3.91 14.52
N LEU A 71 5.19 4.15 13.22
CA LEU A 71 6.17 4.44 12.18
C LEU A 71 7.14 3.27 11.92
N GLY A 72 6.73 2.05 12.25
CA GLY A 72 7.38 0.82 11.83
C GLY A 72 7.09 0.55 10.36
N ILE A 73 8.12 0.10 9.62
CA ILE A 73 7.98 -0.29 8.21
C ILE A 73 7.22 -1.62 8.12
N LYS A 74 6.19 -1.66 7.27
CA LYS A 74 5.40 -2.87 6.97
C LYS A 74 5.88 -3.55 5.69
N PRO A 75 5.52 -4.83 5.45
CA PRO A 75 5.87 -5.56 4.23
C PRO A 75 5.49 -4.86 2.91
N ALA A 76 4.41 -4.08 2.94
CA ALA A 76 3.98 -3.15 1.89
C ALA A 76 5.12 -2.31 1.29
N TYR A 77 6.01 -1.79 2.13
CA TYR A 77 7.16 -0.98 1.69
C TYR A 77 8.09 -1.78 0.77
N ASN A 78 8.34 -3.05 1.09
CA ASN A 78 9.15 -3.93 0.24
C ASN A 78 8.47 -4.23 -1.09
N GLY A 79 7.14 -4.29 -1.11
CA GLY A 79 6.35 -4.41 -2.33
C GLY A 79 6.56 -3.21 -3.26
N ILE A 80 6.56 -2.00 -2.70
CA ILE A 80 6.86 -0.77 -3.44
C ILE A 80 8.25 -0.84 -4.08
N LEU A 81 9.28 -1.19 -3.29
CA LEU A 81 10.65 -1.30 -3.80
C LEU A 81 10.78 -2.34 -4.91
N ALA A 82 10.15 -3.50 -4.74
CA ALA A 82 10.15 -4.57 -5.74
C ALA A 82 9.47 -4.12 -7.04
N GLY A 83 8.37 -3.37 -6.95
CA GLY A 83 7.68 -2.84 -8.11
C GLY A 83 8.54 -1.90 -8.95
N PHE A 84 9.30 -1.00 -8.31
CA PHE A 84 10.24 -0.10 -8.99
C PHE A 84 11.46 -0.83 -9.58
N SER A 85 11.79 -2.00 -9.04
CA SER A 85 12.94 -2.81 -9.48
C SER A 85 12.57 -3.85 -10.55
N THR A 86 11.31 -3.87 -11.01
CA THR A 86 10.87 -4.81 -12.05
C THR A 86 11.52 -4.42 -13.38
N PRO A 87 12.24 -5.34 -14.06
CA PRO A 87 12.78 -5.07 -15.40
C PRO A 87 11.63 -4.71 -16.35
N GLN A 88 11.79 -3.63 -17.11
CA GLN A 88 10.86 -3.25 -18.19
C GLN A 88 10.99 -4.19 -19.39
#